data_AF-A0A382BW87-F1
#
_entry.id   AF-A0A382BW87-F1
#
_cell.length_a   1.000
_cell.length_b   1.000
_cell.length_c   1.000
_cell.angle_alpha   90.00
_cell.angle_beta   90.00
_cell.angle_gamma   90.00
#
_symmetry.space_group_name_H-M   'P 1'
#
loop_
_entity.id
_entity.type
_entity.pdbx_description
1 polymer ?
#
loop_
_entity_poly.entity_id
_entity_poly.type
_entity_poly.pdbx_seq_one_letter_code
_entity_poly.pdbx_strand_id
1 'polypeptide(L)'
;MAVVCRADEKIAVEPAKLSTAEAEGLFAAKVLPLFKEKCFACHGDKPKKVKGGYFMLTRAGMLAGGESELPALIPGEPEKSPLYVGITWKDEDLEMPPKENDRLDKKQIEWVRAWIAAGAPWPKDVAAAKVAAGDRWDVKGGVTVPTSGGLSEDWTNRKYEESKLWAYQPVKKPTTPSKGHPVDAFLQTRMPKDLAVADQAKPVTLIRRVTFDLTGLPPTPMEVAAFTKAWKQDEDEAWNTLIDRLLDSPHYGEQMATRWLDVVRYADSAGFSNDYPRPHAWRYRDYVVRAFNSDKPYDQFVREQIAGDEIKPKDPEHVIATGFLRMGPWEHTAMSVKAITRQQYLDDVVNSIGVTFLANELRCAKCHDHKFDPIPTKDYYRMQAIFAPVQFADRPLPWQEFENTAGIAADKNRHQKLKAGKGIRSILTLPEAERPVQEFDKESESKGQGKVNNKRRQQLGYQLKRANPVAFSVKSGGNEQIHVLKGGSIESPGEQVNPGFLSLFSGSEKGSAVTGEQQGRRRQLAEWIASENNPLTARVIVNRIWQWRFGQALAGNTNNFGGTGKKPTHPELLDWLASTFMENDWSFKEMDRLLLRSAA
;
A
#
# COMPACT_ATOMS: atom_id res chain seq x y z
N MET A 1 -16.79 58.55 -16.59
CA MET A 1 -15.73 59.08 -15.70
C MET A 1 -14.53 58.17 -15.85
N ALA A 2 -13.52 58.59 -16.61
CA ALA A 2 -12.29 57.85 -16.80
C ALA A 2 -11.43 57.97 -15.54
N VAL A 3 -10.88 56.86 -15.05
CA VAL A 3 -9.81 56.89 -14.05
C VAL A 3 -8.55 56.34 -14.70
N VAL A 4 -7.57 57.22 -14.73
CA VAL A 4 -6.28 57.16 -15.39
C VAL A 4 -5.33 56.24 -14.61
N CYS A 5 -4.65 55.32 -15.30
CA CYS A 5 -3.50 54.60 -14.77
C CYS A 5 -2.34 55.59 -14.50
N ARG A 6 -1.84 55.63 -13.27
CA ARG A 6 -0.55 56.26 -12.95
C ARG A 6 0.55 55.20 -12.92
N ALA A 7 1.69 55.59 -13.50
CA ALA A 7 2.86 54.79 -13.75
C ALA A 7 3.72 54.51 -12.49
N ASP A 8 4.45 53.41 -12.61
CA ASP A 8 5.57 52.87 -11.84
C ASP A 8 6.34 53.82 -10.91
N GLU A 9 6.40 53.43 -9.63
CA GLU A 9 7.50 53.75 -8.72
C GLU A 9 8.23 52.44 -8.36
N LYS A 10 9.42 52.24 -8.91
CA LYS A 10 10.29 51.10 -8.61
C LYS A 10 10.92 51.30 -7.22
N ILE A 11 10.38 50.63 -6.21
CA ILE A 11 11.11 50.41 -4.95
C ILE A 11 12.08 49.25 -5.18
N ALA A 12 13.38 49.56 -5.30
CA ALA A 12 14.44 48.55 -5.25
C ALA A 12 14.54 48.05 -3.79
N VAL A 13 14.01 46.86 -3.53
CA VAL A 13 14.21 46.15 -2.26
C VAL A 13 15.55 45.42 -2.35
N GLU A 14 16.56 45.84 -1.59
CA GLU A 14 17.77 45.03 -1.39
C GLU A 14 17.41 43.71 -0.70
N PRO A 15 17.96 42.56 -1.14
CA PRO A 15 17.68 41.29 -0.48
C PRO A 15 18.24 41.29 0.95
N ALA A 16 17.41 40.93 1.92
CA ALA A 16 17.79 40.82 3.32
C ALA A 16 19.02 39.91 3.49
N LYS A 17 20.10 40.43 4.09
CA LYS A 17 21.30 39.65 4.41
C LYS A 17 20.96 38.61 5.49
N LEU A 18 21.13 37.33 5.16
CA LEU A 18 21.08 36.23 6.14
C LEU A 18 22.09 36.49 7.26
N SER A 19 21.71 36.24 8.51
CA SER A 19 22.66 36.22 9.62
C SER A 19 23.66 35.07 9.47
N THR A 20 24.81 35.15 10.13
CA THR A 20 25.83 34.08 10.09
C THR A 20 25.27 32.72 10.51
N ALA A 21 24.42 32.67 11.54
CA ALA A 21 23.80 31.43 12.02
C ALA A 21 22.82 30.85 11.00
N GLU A 22 22.01 31.69 10.35
CA GLU A 22 21.10 31.25 9.29
C GLU A 22 21.87 30.76 8.05
N ALA A 23 22.99 31.39 7.72
CA ALA A 23 23.85 31.00 6.62
C ALA A 23 24.64 29.71 6.90
N GLU A 24 25.13 29.49 8.12
CA GLU A 24 25.70 28.22 8.56
C GLU A 24 24.66 27.10 8.53
N GLY A 25 23.43 27.42 8.93
CA GLY A 25 22.28 26.54 8.83
C GLY A 25 21.93 26.14 7.39
N LEU A 26 21.83 27.14 6.50
CA LEU A 26 21.62 26.94 5.07
C LEU A 26 22.73 26.09 4.46
N PHE A 27 23.99 26.34 4.86
CA PHE A 27 25.12 25.55 4.41
C PHE A 27 25.00 24.09 4.83
N ALA A 28 24.82 23.86 6.13
CA ALA A 28 24.77 22.52 6.70
C ALA A 28 23.58 21.69 6.18
N ALA A 29 22.42 22.32 5.99
CA ALA A 29 21.18 21.66 5.60
C ALA A 29 20.96 21.54 4.08
N LYS A 30 21.53 22.44 3.26
CA LYS A 30 21.26 22.53 1.81
C LYS A 30 22.51 22.48 0.94
N VAL A 31 23.48 23.36 1.19
CA VAL A 31 24.65 23.53 0.31
C VAL A 31 25.63 22.37 0.43
N LEU A 32 25.91 21.89 1.65
CA LEU A 32 26.84 20.79 1.88
C LEU A 32 26.33 19.45 1.32
N PRO A 33 25.06 19.03 1.52
CA PRO A 33 24.52 17.86 0.84
C PRO A 33 24.58 17.96 -0.69
N LEU A 34 24.26 19.14 -1.24
CA LEU A 34 24.35 19.41 -2.67
C LEU A 34 25.78 19.21 -3.20
N PHE A 35 26.79 19.74 -2.51
CA PHE A 35 28.19 19.54 -2.89
C PHE A 35 28.64 18.08 -2.77
N LYS A 36 28.19 17.35 -1.74
CA LYS A 36 28.46 15.91 -1.61
C LYS A 36 27.91 15.13 -2.80
N GLU A 37 26.69 15.42 -3.21
CA GLU A 37 26.02 14.70 -4.29
C GLU A 37 26.61 15.05 -5.67
N LYS A 38 26.83 16.33 -5.94
CA LYS A 38 27.12 16.83 -7.30
C LYS A 38 28.57 17.23 -7.56
N CYS A 39 29.36 17.51 -6.53
CA CYS A 39 30.69 18.13 -6.68
C CYS A 39 31.83 17.26 -6.14
N PHE A 40 31.68 16.60 -4.99
CA PHE A 40 32.77 15.93 -4.28
C PHE A 40 33.35 14.71 -5.02
N ALA A 41 32.57 14.08 -5.90
CA ALA A 41 33.08 13.02 -6.76
C ALA A 41 34.28 13.46 -7.63
N CYS A 42 34.35 14.75 -8.00
CA CYS A 42 35.45 15.32 -8.79
C CYS A 42 36.33 16.31 -8.00
N HIS A 43 35.83 16.89 -6.90
CA HIS A 43 36.51 17.95 -6.12
C HIS A 43 36.71 17.61 -4.63
N GLY A 44 36.53 16.35 -4.23
CA GLY A 44 36.51 15.92 -2.83
C GLY A 44 37.44 14.76 -2.47
N ASP A 45 37.18 13.55 -2.97
CA ASP A 45 37.56 12.34 -2.22
C ASP A 45 39.02 11.84 -2.33
N LYS A 46 39.81 12.25 -3.33
CA LYS A 46 41.22 11.78 -3.49
C LYS A 46 42.12 12.85 -4.12
N PRO A 47 43.21 13.30 -3.47
CA PRO A 47 44.08 14.39 -3.97
C PRO A 47 44.62 14.17 -5.39
N LYS A 48 44.88 12.92 -5.78
CA LYS A 48 45.40 12.55 -7.11
C LYS A 48 44.34 12.48 -8.22
N LYS A 49 43.07 12.76 -7.91
CA LYS A 49 41.93 12.73 -8.86
C LYS A 49 41.09 14.01 -8.83
N VAL A 50 41.55 15.04 -8.12
CA VAL A 50 40.85 16.34 -8.07
C VAL A 50 41.02 17.06 -9.40
N LYS A 51 39.91 17.39 -10.05
CA LYS A 51 39.93 18.12 -11.32
C LYS A 51 40.24 19.60 -11.08
N GLY A 52 41.14 20.16 -11.92
CA GLY A 52 41.53 21.57 -11.89
C GLY A 52 42.16 22.02 -10.57
N GLY A 53 42.73 21.09 -9.79
CA GLY A 53 43.36 21.38 -8.48
C GLY A 53 42.43 21.93 -7.40
N TYR A 54 41.11 21.96 -7.63
CA TYR A 54 40.16 22.65 -6.75
C TYR A 54 39.55 21.74 -5.66
N PHE A 55 39.82 22.06 -4.38
CA PHE A 55 39.44 21.25 -3.22
C PHE A 55 38.24 21.82 -2.46
N MET A 56 37.12 21.09 -2.43
CA MET A 56 35.86 21.57 -1.82
C MET A 56 35.52 20.98 -0.43
N LEU A 57 36.42 20.19 0.17
CA LEU A 57 36.15 19.56 1.47
C LEU A 57 36.29 20.50 2.68
N THR A 58 36.94 21.65 2.50
CA THR A 58 37.12 22.65 3.55
C THR A 58 36.90 24.04 3.00
N ARG A 59 36.45 24.97 3.86
CA ARG A 59 36.34 26.38 3.51
C ARG A 59 37.66 26.95 3.01
N ALA A 60 38.78 26.59 3.65
CA ALA A 60 40.10 27.05 3.24
C ALA A 60 40.46 26.58 1.82
N GLY A 61 40.18 25.32 1.47
CA GLY A 61 40.38 24.81 0.11
C GLY A 61 39.52 25.53 -0.93
N MET A 62 38.27 25.85 -0.58
CA MET A 62 37.37 26.57 -1.49
C MET A 62 37.82 28.01 -1.75
N LEU A 63 38.40 28.67 -0.74
CA LEU A 63 38.94 30.03 -0.86
C LEU A 63 40.30 30.07 -1.57
N ALA A 64 41.13 29.02 -1.41
CA ALA A 64 42.44 28.93 -2.05
C ALA A 64 42.36 28.82 -3.58
N GLY A 65 41.25 28.28 -4.11
CA GLY A 65 41.09 28.08 -5.55
C GLY A 65 41.77 26.80 -6.05
N GLY A 66 41.92 26.70 -7.37
CA GLY A 66 42.53 25.55 -8.04
C GLY A 66 43.78 25.93 -8.84
N GLU A 67 43.99 25.29 -9.98
CA GLU A 67 45.11 25.56 -10.91
C GLU A 67 45.13 26.99 -11.47
N SER A 68 44.01 27.72 -11.37
CA SER A 68 43.93 29.13 -11.76
C SER A 68 44.63 30.09 -10.80
N GLU A 69 45.06 29.63 -9.61
CA GLU A 69 45.66 30.42 -8.50
C GLU A 69 44.80 31.61 -7.99
N LEU A 70 43.60 31.79 -8.55
CA LEU A 70 42.58 32.74 -8.13
C LEU A 70 41.54 32.09 -7.21
N PRO A 71 40.98 32.83 -6.23
CA PRO A 71 39.91 32.32 -5.37
C PRO A 71 38.71 31.84 -6.18
N ALA A 72 38.37 30.56 -6.07
CA ALA A 72 37.17 30.00 -6.70
C ALA A 72 35.87 30.41 -5.99
N LEU A 73 36.00 30.94 -4.76
CA LEU A 73 34.92 31.42 -3.92
C LEU A 73 35.32 32.77 -3.32
N ILE A 74 34.53 33.82 -3.56
CA ILE A 74 34.72 35.16 -3.01
C ILE A 74 33.58 35.44 -2.02
N PRO A 75 33.85 35.40 -0.69
CA PRO A 75 32.84 35.68 0.33
C PRO A 75 32.14 37.02 0.12
N GLY A 76 30.81 37.02 0.11
CA GLY A 76 29.98 38.22 -0.06
C GLY A 76 29.70 38.60 -1.52
N GLU A 77 30.42 38.02 -2.49
CA GLU A 77 30.33 38.39 -3.90
C GLU A 77 30.05 37.16 -4.80
N PRO A 78 28.81 36.66 -4.80
CA PRO A 78 28.47 35.45 -5.56
C PRO A 78 28.72 35.61 -7.06
N GLU A 79 28.35 36.74 -7.65
CA GLU A 79 28.47 36.97 -9.09
C GLU A 79 29.92 37.03 -9.58
N LYS A 80 30.87 37.28 -8.67
CA LYS A 80 32.31 37.25 -8.98
C LYS A 80 33.00 35.95 -8.57
N SER A 81 32.28 35.01 -7.96
CA SER A 81 32.82 33.72 -7.53
C SER A 81 32.78 32.71 -8.69
N PRO A 82 33.92 32.20 -9.18
CA PRO A 82 33.95 31.20 -10.25
C PRO A 82 33.08 29.96 -9.99
N LEU A 83 33.00 29.52 -8.73
CA LEU A 83 32.08 28.44 -8.31
C LEU A 83 30.62 28.74 -8.67
N TYR A 84 30.15 29.97 -8.41
CA TYR A 84 28.78 30.37 -8.70
C TYR A 84 28.56 30.54 -10.21
N VAL A 85 29.53 31.14 -10.91
CA VAL A 85 29.46 31.27 -12.37
C VAL A 85 29.33 29.89 -13.02
N GLY A 86 30.14 28.92 -12.58
CA GLY A 86 30.16 27.60 -13.22
C GLY A 86 28.90 26.78 -13.01
N ILE A 87 28.22 26.91 -11.86
CA ILE A 87 26.93 26.25 -11.64
C ILE A 87 25.76 26.87 -12.40
N THR A 88 25.93 28.08 -12.96
CA THR A 88 24.88 28.72 -13.75
C THR A 88 24.85 28.27 -15.20
N TRP A 89 25.95 27.67 -15.72
CA TRP A 89 26.12 27.28 -17.13
C TRP A 89 25.80 28.44 -18.09
N LYS A 90 26.24 29.65 -17.73
CA LYS A 90 26.16 30.83 -18.62
C LYS A 90 27.46 31.06 -19.38
N ASP A 91 28.52 30.39 -18.94
CA ASP A 91 29.85 30.42 -19.53
C ASP A 91 30.13 29.02 -20.09
N GLU A 92 30.29 28.93 -21.41
CA GLU A 92 30.48 27.66 -22.14
C GLU A 92 31.82 26.99 -21.76
N ASP A 93 32.78 27.76 -21.24
CA ASP A 93 34.10 27.26 -20.82
C ASP A 93 34.14 26.80 -19.34
N LEU A 94 33.06 27.01 -18.58
CA LEU A 94 33.04 26.79 -17.11
C LEU A 94 31.81 26.00 -16.61
N GLU A 95 31.25 25.08 -17.40
CA GLU A 95 30.04 24.34 -17.02
C GLU A 95 30.28 23.28 -15.93
N MET A 96 29.68 23.48 -14.74
CA MET A 96 29.81 22.58 -13.59
C MET A 96 28.46 22.24 -12.93
N PRO A 97 28.17 20.96 -12.60
CA PRO A 97 28.87 19.75 -13.03
C PRO A 97 28.79 19.55 -14.55
N PRO A 98 29.75 18.87 -15.22
CA PRO A 98 29.81 18.78 -16.69
C PRO A 98 28.79 17.81 -17.32
N LYS A 99 27.99 17.10 -16.52
CA LYS A 99 26.95 16.20 -17.01
C LYS A 99 25.62 16.93 -16.93
N GLU A 100 24.88 16.98 -18.03
CA GLU A 100 23.58 17.67 -18.09
C GLU A 100 22.55 17.12 -17.08
N ASN A 101 22.55 15.80 -16.85
CA ASN A 101 21.68 15.17 -15.84
C ASN A 101 22.00 15.58 -14.38
N ASP A 102 23.17 16.17 -14.14
CA ASP A 102 23.62 16.64 -12.83
C ASP A 102 23.56 18.17 -12.69
N ARG A 103 23.02 18.87 -13.70
CA ARG A 103 22.86 20.33 -13.70
C ARG A 103 21.96 20.77 -12.54
N LEU A 104 22.37 21.84 -11.86
CA LEU A 104 21.63 22.39 -10.73
C LEU A 104 20.35 23.10 -11.20
N ASP A 105 19.29 22.94 -10.42
CA ASP A 105 18.05 23.70 -10.61
C ASP A 105 18.16 25.13 -10.04
N LYS A 106 17.18 25.98 -10.37
CA LYS A 106 17.16 27.40 -9.93
C LYS A 106 17.20 27.56 -8.41
N LYS A 107 16.61 26.64 -7.64
CA LYS A 107 16.59 26.72 -6.16
C LYS A 107 17.94 26.34 -5.60
N GLN A 108 18.58 25.31 -6.15
CA GLN A 108 19.92 24.88 -5.76
C GLN A 108 20.96 25.97 -6.03
N ILE A 109 20.88 26.62 -7.20
CA ILE A 109 21.72 27.77 -7.54
C ILE A 109 21.51 28.91 -6.54
N GLU A 110 20.26 29.21 -6.17
CA GLU A 110 19.95 30.26 -5.20
C GLU A 110 20.46 29.94 -3.78
N TRP A 111 20.43 28.67 -3.35
CA TRP A 111 21.02 28.29 -2.05
C TRP A 111 22.51 28.58 -2.00
N VAL A 112 23.23 28.23 -3.07
CA VAL A 112 24.67 28.52 -3.19
C VAL A 112 24.88 30.03 -3.23
N ARG A 113 24.10 30.76 -4.04
CA ARG A 113 24.18 32.23 -4.13
C ARG A 113 24.00 32.91 -2.77
N ALA A 114 22.93 32.56 -2.05
CA ALA A 114 22.59 33.14 -0.75
C ALA A 114 23.64 32.82 0.32
N TRP A 115 24.19 31.60 0.31
CA TRP A 115 25.29 31.23 1.19
C TRP A 115 26.57 32.02 0.91
N ILE A 116 26.94 32.21 -0.36
CA ILE A 116 28.10 33.02 -0.75
C ILE A 116 27.88 34.49 -0.36
N ALA A 117 26.71 35.05 -0.66
CA ALA A 117 26.33 36.41 -0.30
C ALA A 117 26.44 36.67 1.22
N ALA A 118 26.20 35.66 2.05
CA ALA A 118 26.34 35.72 3.50
C ALA A 118 27.78 35.51 4.02
N GLY A 119 28.78 35.52 3.14
CA GLY A 119 30.20 35.36 3.51
C GLY A 119 30.69 33.92 3.53
N ALA A 120 29.91 32.99 2.97
CA ALA A 120 30.21 31.56 2.89
C ALA A 120 30.72 30.96 4.22
N PRO A 121 29.98 31.12 5.34
CA PRO A 121 30.42 30.57 6.61
C PRO A 121 30.38 29.04 6.60
N TRP A 122 31.32 28.42 7.31
CA TRP A 122 31.44 26.98 7.43
C TRP A 122 31.38 26.60 8.91
N PRO A 123 30.32 25.93 9.38
CA PRO A 123 30.14 25.65 10.79
C PRO A 123 31.18 24.67 11.30
N LYS A 124 31.68 24.90 12.52
CA LYS A 124 32.59 23.96 13.21
C LYS A 124 31.89 22.65 13.58
N ASP A 125 30.59 22.72 13.84
CA ASP A 125 29.71 21.57 14.08
C ASP A 125 28.52 21.63 13.11
N VAL A 126 28.61 20.82 12.05
CA VAL A 126 27.57 20.72 11.01
C VAL A 126 26.25 20.19 11.58
N ALA A 127 26.29 19.30 12.58
CA ALA A 127 25.08 18.72 13.18
C ALA A 127 24.34 19.77 14.04
N ALA A 128 25.08 20.49 14.89
CA ALA A 128 24.50 21.59 15.67
C ALA A 128 23.92 22.70 14.77
N ALA A 129 24.60 23.04 13.67
CA ALA A 129 24.12 24.02 12.71
C ALA A 129 22.84 23.57 11.99
N LYS A 130 22.70 22.28 11.61
CA LYS A 130 21.45 21.72 11.07
C LYS A 130 20.29 21.85 12.06
N VAL A 131 20.51 21.50 13.33
CA VAL A 131 19.49 21.56 14.39
C VAL A 131 19.06 23.00 14.67
N ALA A 132 20.02 23.94 14.77
CA ALA A 132 19.73 25.36 14.97
C ALA A 132 18.96 25.98 13.79
N ALA A 133 19.20 25.47 12.58
CA ALA A 133 18.47 25.85 11.36
C ALA A 133 17.09 25.20 11.23
N GLY A 134 16.67 24.41 12.22
CA GLY A 134 15.37 23.74 12.23
C GLY A 134 15.29 22.55 11.30
N ASP A 135 16.39 21.81 11.08
CA ASP A 135 16.33 20.51 10.40
C ASP A 135 15.51 19.54 11.26
N ARG A 136 14.22 19.38 10.89
CA ARG A 136 13.13 18.82 11.71
C ARG A 136 13.24 17.31 12.00
N TRP A 137 14.39 16.70 11.69
CA TRP A 137 14.54 15.25 11.62
C TRP A 137 15.34 14.64 12.76
N ASP A 138 16.12 15.42 13.50
CA ASP A 138 16.80 14.95 14.71
C ASP A 138 15.95 15.21 15.95
N VAL A 139 15.47 14.13 16.55
CA VAL A 139 14.63 14.18 17.75
C VAL A 139 15.55 14.09 18.97
N LYS A 140 15.65 15.19 19.73
CA LYS A 140 16.40 15.20 20.99
C LYS A 140 15.84 14.13 21.95
N GLY A 141 16.67 13.16 22.32
CA GLY A 141 16.28 12.04 23.17
C GLY A 141 15.53 10.89 22.47
N GLY A 142 15.46 10.89 21.13
CA GLY A 142 14.88 9.79 20.37
C GLY A 142 15.77 8.52 20.36
N VAL A 143 15.17 7.41 19.96
CA VAL A 143 15.80 6.09 19.87
C VAL A 143 16.18 5.77 18.42
N THR A 144 17.29 5.05 18.23
CA THR A 144 17.64 4.49 16.92
C THR A 144 16.98 3.12 16.75
N VAL A 145 16.54 2.81 15.53
CA VAL A 145 15.95 1.52 15.19
C VAL A 145 16.96 0.76 14.33
N PRO A 146 17.41 -0.44 14.74
CA PRO A 146 18.29 -1.24 13.90
C PRO A 146 17.51 -1.70 12.66
N THR A 147 18.09 -1.50 11.48
CA THR A 147 17.50 -1.88 10.19
C THR A 147 18.58 -2.46 9.28
N SER A 148 18.23 -2.86 8.06
CA SER A 148 19.17 -3.29 7.01
C SER A 148 20.14 -2.19 6.54
N GLY A 149 20.00 -0.96 7.02
CA GLY A 149 20.70 0.22 6.54
C GLY A 149 19.96 0.94 5.42
N GLY A 150 19.91 2.28 5.51
CA GLY A 150 19.36 3.17 4.48
C GLY A 150 20.38 3.56 3.42
N LEU A 151 19.97 4.45 2.51
CA LEU A 151 20.81 5.00 1.44
C LEU A 151 21.90 5.96 1.95
N SER A 152 21.81 6.42 3.20
CA SER A 152 22.79 7.28 3.85
C SER A 152 23.03 6.91 5.32
N GLU A 153 24.22 7.21 5.82
CA GLU A 153 24.56 7.03 7.24
C GLU A 153 23.71 7.95 8.13
N ASP A 154 23.43 9.19 7.70
CA ASP A 154 22.57 10.14 8.42
C ASP A 154 21.16 9.55 8.64
N TRP A 155 20.56 8.93 7.61
CA TRP A 155 19.24 8.29 7.76
C TRP A 155 19.32 7.01 8.59
N THR A 156 20.36 6.19 8.39
CA THR A 156 20.54 4.91 9.12
C THR A 156 20.68 5.13 10.62
N ASN A 157 21.36 6.19 11.03
CA ASN A 157 21.59 6.53 12.44
C ASN A 157 20.57 7.54 12.98
N ARG A 158 19.49 7.80 12.25
CA ARG A 158 18.45 8.75 12.65
C ARG A 158 17.74 8.28 13.92
N LYS A 159 17.40 9.26 14.76
CA LYS A 159 16.59 9.07 15.95
C LYS A 159 15.10 9.28 15.68
N TYR A 160 14.29 8.42 16.29
CA TYR A 160 12.83 8.43 16.22
C TYR A 160 12.24 8.69 17.60
N GLU A 161 11.10 9.38 17.66
CA GLU A 161 10.32 9.46 18.89
C GLU A 161 9.77 8.07 19.22
N GLU A 162 10.06 7.56 20.40
CA GLU A 162 9.61 6.23 20.85
C GLU A 162 8.08 6.09 20.77
N SER A 163 7.35 7.16 21.11
CA SER A 163 5.88 7.19 21.03
C SER A 163 5.32 7.07 19.61
N LYS A 164 6.12 7.31 18.56
CA LYS A 164 5.76 7.12 17.15
C LYS A 164 6.10 5.72 16.64
N LEU A 165 6.84 4.93 17.41
CA LEU A 165 7.20 3.54 17.10
C LEU A 165 6.26 2.51 17.73
N TRP A 166 5.13 2.95 18.32
CA TRP A 166 4.20 2.09 19.07
C TRP A 166 3.79 0.83 18.29
N ALA A 167 3.54 0.96 16.99
CA ALA A 167 3.07 -0.13 16.15
C ALA A 167 4.15 -1.20 15.87
N TYR A 168 5.42 -0.83 16.03
CA TYR A 168 6.57 -1.70 15.77
C TYR A 168 7.09 -2.39 17.03
N GLN A 169 6.52 -2.06 18.19
CA GLN A 169 6.82 -2.75 19.44
C GLN A 169 6.08 -4.10 19.49
N PRO A 170 6.69 -5.16 20.05
CA PRO A 170 6.02 -6.44 20.25
C PRO A 170 4.67 -6.29 20.93
N VAL A 171 3.67 -7.10 20.52
CA VAL A 171 2.37 -7.12 21.20
C VAL A 171 2.58 -7.70 22.60
N LYS A 172 2.13 -6.97 23.62
CA LYS A 172 2.12 -7.45 25.01
C LYS A 172 0.69 -7.42 25.51
N LYS A 173 0.17 -8.55 25.96
CA LYS A 173 -1.18 -8.61 26.54
C LYS A 173 -1.22 -7.85 27.87
N PRO A 174 -1.93 -6.71 27.96
CA PRO A 174 -2.07 -6.01 29.22
C PRO A 174 -3.03 -6.76 30.16
N THR A 175 -2.89 -6.54 31.46
CA THR A 175 -3.84 -7.06 32.46
C THR A 175 -5.17 -6.33 32.35
N THR A 176 -6.29 -7.05 32.44
CA THR A 176 -7.63 -6.43 32.44
C THR A 176 -7.79 -5.49 33.65
N PRO A 177 -8.24 -4.22 33.46
CA PRO A 177 -8.24 -3.21 34.53
C PRO A 177 -9.22 -3.46 35.68
N SER A 178 -10.33 -4.16 35.42
CA SER A 178 -11.38 -4.41 36.41
C SER A 178 -12.07 -5.76 36.16
N LYS A 179 -12.91 -6.19 37.10
CA LYS A 179 -13.77 -7.37 36.94
C LYS A 179 -14.94 -7.05 36.00
N GLY A 180 -15.35 -8.01 35.17
CA GLY A 180 -16.43 -7.85 34.20
C GLY A 180 -15.96 -8.19 32.79
N HIS A 181 -16.70 -7.73 31.78
CA HIS A 181 -16.31 -7.92 30.38
C HIS A 181 -15.02 -7.13 30.07
N PRO A 182 -13.97 -7.74 29.52
CA PRO A 182 -12.68 -7.06 29.35
C PRO A 182 -12.72 -5.82 28.46
N VAL A 183 -13.52 -5.82 27.40
CA VAL A 183 -13.65 -4.68 26.49
C VAL A 183 -14.24 -3.48 27.24
N ASP A 184 -15.32 -3.69 28.00
CA ASP A 184 -15.95 -2.65 28.82
C ASP A 184 -14.96 -2.12 29.87
N ALA A 185 -14.20 -3.01 30.52
CA ALA A 185 -13.19 -2.63 31.51
C ALA A 185 -12.14 -1.67 30.91
N PHE A 186 -11.62 -1.94 29.72
CA PHE A 186 -10.68 -1.05 29.05
C PHE A 186 -11.31 0.27 28.59
N LEU A 187 -12.54 0.24 28.06
CA LEU A 187 -13.25 1.46 27.64
C LEU A 187 -13.49 2.41 28.83
N GLN A 188 -13.90 1.85 29.98
CA GLN A 188 -14.14 2.62 31.20
C GLN A 188 -12.88 3.34 31.71
N THR A 189 -11.67 2.79 31.50
CA THR A 189 -10.43 3.45 31.96
C THR A 189 -10.17 4.81 31.30
N ARG A 190 -10.73 5.06 30.11
CA ARG A 190 -10.56 6.31 29.36
C ARG A 190 -11.86 7.08 29.16
N MET A 191 -12.96 6.61 29.76
CA MET A 191 -14.24 7.29 29.72
C MET A 191 -14.17 8.59 30.53
N PRO A 192 -14.53 9.76 29.94
CA PRO A 192 -14.64 11.01 30.69
C PRO A 192 -15.66 10.88 31.83
N LYS A 193 -15.41 11.54 32.97
CA LYS A 193 -16.29 11.44 34.17
C LYS A 193 -17.70 11.99 33.93
N ASP A 194 -17.83 12.88 32.96
CA ASP A 194 -19.03 13.60 32.56
C ASP A 194 -19.76 12.93 31.38
N LEU A 195 -19.21 11.86 30.81
CA LEU A 195 -19.86 11.06 29.79
C LEU A 195 -20.51 9.83 30.43
N ALA A 196 -21.80 9.62 30.15
CA ALA A 196 -22.52 8.41 30.54
C ALA A 196 -22.61 7.44 29.35
N VAL A 197 -22.63 6.13 29.65
CA VAL A 197 -22.90 5.09 28.64
C VAL A 197 -24.35 5.26 28.16
N ALA A 198 -24.59 5.02 26.87
CA ALA A 198 -25.94 5.11 26.31
C ALA A 198 -26.84 4.00 26.88
N ASP A 199 -28.13 4.31 27.08
CA ASP A 199 -29.10 3.30 27.50
C ASP A 199 -29.19 2.17 26.46
N GLN A 200 -29.39 0.94 26.97
CA GLN A 200 -29.55 -0.23 26.12
C GLN A 200 -30.74 -0.07 25.17
N ALA A 201 -30.53 -0.38 23.90
CA ALA A 201 -31.57 -0.26 22.89
C ALA A 201 -32.68 -1.31 23.09
N LYS A 202 -33.89 -0.98 22.65
CA LYS A 202 -35.02 -1.92 22.67
C LYS A 202 -34.70 -3.21 21.90
N PRO A 203 -35.24 -4.38 22.28
CA PRO A 203 -34.92 -5.67 21.65
C PRO A 203 -35.09 -5.67 20.12
N VAL A 204 -36.17 -5.06 19.62
CA VAL A 204 -36.43 -4.93 18.18
C VAL A 204 -35.31 -4.17 17.45
N THR A 205 -34.73 -3.15 18.10
CA THR A 205 -33.61 -2.38 17.56
C THR A 205 -32.33 -3.20 17.58
N LEU A 206 -32.08 -3.94 18.67
CA LEU A 206 -30.89 -4.78 18.84
C LEU A 206 -30.80 -5.86 17.76
N ILE A 207 -31.84 -6.68 17.59
CA ILE A 207 -31.85 -7.73 16.56
C ILE A 207 -31.68 -7.15 15.16
N ARG A 208 -32.33 -6.01 14.86
CA ARG A 208 -32.21 -5.39 13.54
C ARG A 208 -30.78 -4.93 13.26
N ARG A 209 -30.12 -4.27 14.22
CA ARG A 209 -28.74 -3.79 14.06
C ARG A 209 -27.77 -4.94 13.84
N VAL A 210 -27.79 -5.93 14.73
CA VAL A 210 -26.81 -7.02 14.68
C VAL A 210 -27.00 -7.96 13.49
N THR A 211 -28.25 -8.15 13.03
CA THR A 211 -28.50 -8.93 11.81
C THR A 211 -27.94 -8.21 10.57
N PHE A 212 -28.13 -6.89 10.45
CA PHE A 212 -27.52 -6.13 9.35
C PHE A 212 -25.99 -6.12 9.41
N ASP A 213 -25.42 -6.00 10.61
CA ASP A 213 -23.97 -5.96 10.78
C ASP A 213 -23.33 -7.31 10.42
N LEU A 214 -23.84 -8.41 10.99
CA LEU A 214 -23.27 -9.74 10.81
C LEU A 214 -23.64 -10.41 9.47
N THR A 215 -24.82 -10.15 8.92
CA THR A 215 -25.30 -10.86 7.72
C THR A 215 -25.59 -9.97 6.51
N GLY A 216 -25.61 -8.64 6.70
CA GLY A 216 -25.99 -7.70 5.63
C GLY A 216 -27.49 -7.68 5.31
N LEU A 217 -28.30 -8.53 5.96
CA LEU A 217 -29.73 -8.70 5.69
C LEU A 217 -30.60 -8.27 6.88
N PRO A 218 -31.86 -7.85 6.65
CA PRO A 218 -32.79 -7.61 7.74
C PRO A 218 -33.27 -8.94 8.36
N PRO A 219 -33.58 -8.98 9.68
CA PRO A 219 -34.25 -10.13 10.27
C PRO A 219 -35.70 -10.21 9.75
N THR A 220 -36.22 -11.43 9.66
CA THR A 220 -37.63 -11.65 9.31
C THR A 220 -38.57 -11.25 10.47
N PRO A 221 -39.84 -10.93 10.20
CA PRO A 221 -40.80 -10.60 11.26
C PRO A 221 -40.95 -11.71 12.31
N MET A 222 -40.83 -12.98 11.90
CA MET A 222 -40.91 -14.14 12.80
C MET A 222 -39.71 -14.20 13.75
N GLU A 223 -38.50 -13.94 13.25
CA GLU A 223 -37.30 -13.90 14.07
C GLU A 223 -37.32 -12.76 15.08
N VAL A 224 -37.82 -11.58 14.70
CA VAL A 224 -38.01 -10.45 15.62
C VAL A 224 -38.98 -10.80 16.74
N ALA A 225 -40.10 -11.44 16.41
CA ALA A 225 -41.09 -11.88 17.40
C ALA A 225 -40.51 -12.94 18.35
N ALA A 226 -39.80 -13.92 17.81
CA ALA A 226 -39.14 -14.97 18.60
C ALA A 226 -38.09 -14.40 19.55
N PHE A 227 -37.20 -13.54 19.04
CA PHE A 227 -36.16 -12.90 19.86
C PHE A 227 -36.76 -12.00 20.94
N THR A 228 -37.76 -11.16 20.61
CA THR A 228 -38.39 -10.28 21.61
C THR A 228 -39.11 -11.08 22.70
N LYS A 229 -39.62 -12.27 22.38
CA LYS A 229 -40.19 -13.18 23.38
C LYS A 229 -39.11 -13.78 24.27
N ALA A 230 -38.03 -14.30 23.68
CA ALA A 230 -36.89 -14.87 24.42
C ALA A 230 -36.23 -13.83 25.33
N TRP A 231 -36.02 -12.61 24.82
CA TRP A 231 -35.45 -11.48 25.57
C TRP A 231 -36.20 -11.17 26.86
N LYS A 232 -37.53 -11.29 26.87
CA LYS A 232 -38.34 -11.06 28.08
C LYS A 232 -38.19 -12.15 29.14
N GLN A 233 -37.67 -13.32 28.75
CA GLN A 233 -37.46 -14.45 29.65
C GLN A 233 -36.04 -14.40 30.24
N ASP A 234 -35.05 -14.25 29.37
CA ASP A 234 -33.64 -14.14 29.71
C ASP A 234 -32.95 -13.33 28.60
N GLU A 235 -32.44 -12.13 28.93
CA GLU A 235 -31.84 -11.24 27.94
C GLU A 235 -30.46 -11.73 27.48
N ASP A 236 -29.66 -12.27 28.40
CA ASP A 236 -28.29 -12.72 28.14
C ASP A 236 -28.32 -13.99 27.28
N GLU A 237 -29.15 -14.97 27.64
CA GLU A 237 -29.31 -16.19 26.86
C GLU A 237 -29.88 -15.89 25.46
N ALA A 238 -30.88 -15.00 25.36
CA ALA A 238 -31.48 -14.61 24.09
C ALA A 238 -30.46 -13.91 23.17
N TRP A 239 -29.63 -13.03 23.73
CA TRP A 239 -28.59 -12.34 22.97
C TRP A 239 -27.52 -13.30 22.49
N ASN A 240 -26.97 -14.13 23.37
CA ASN A 240 -25.92 -15.08 23.03
C ASN A 240 -26.37 -16.07 21.95
N THR A 241 -27.59 -16.61 22.10
CA THR A 241 -28.19 -17.52 21.11
C THR A 241 -28.40 -16.84 19.76
N LEU A 242 -28.82 -15.56 19.76
CA LEU A 242 -28.96 -14.79 18.52
C LEU A 242 -27.61 -14.61 17.82
N ILE A 243 -26.56 -14.24 18.55
CA ILE A 243 -25.21 -14.05 18.00
C ILE A 243 -24.70 -15.36 17.37
N ASP A 244 -24.77 -16.47 18.10
CA ASP A 244 -24.27 -17.76 17.61
C ASP A 244 -25.00 -18.19 16.33
N ARG A 245 -26.33 -18.05 16.31
CA ARG A 245 -27.16 -18.32 15.12
C ARG A 245 -26.76 -17.45 13.91
N LEU A 246 -26.45 -16.17 14.13
CA LEU A 246 -26.06 -15.26 13.05
C LEU A 246 -24.66 -15.55 12.53
N LEU A 247 -23.71 -15.90 13.42
CA LEU A 247 -22.35 -16.29 13.04
C LEU A 247 -22.31 -17.64 12.30
N ASP A 248 -23.26 -18.53 12.57
CA ASP A 248 -23.40 -19.81 11.87
C ASP A 248 -24.14 -19.69 10.52
N SER A 249 -24.73 -18.53 10.23
CA SER A 249 -25.40 -18.27 8.95
C SER A 249 -24.40 -18.23 7.79
N PRO A 250 -24.72 -18.79 6.61
CA PRO A 250 -23.87 -18.65 5.42
C PRO A 250 -23.73 -17.18 4.96
N HIS A 251 -24.67 -16.32 5.33
CA HIS A 251 -24.63 -14.88 5.04
C HIS A 251 -23.55 -14.13 5.83
N TYR A 252 -23.04 -14.72 6.92
CA TYR A 252 -21.92 -14.13 7.67
C TYR A 252 -20.67 -14.00 6.80
N GLY A 253 -20.28 -15.09 6.14
CA GLY A 253 -19.12 -15.09 5.24
C GLY A 253 -19.32 -14.20 4.01
N GLU A 254 -20.55 -14.07 3.50
CA GLU A 254 -20.87 -13.13 2.41
C GLU A 254 -20.66 -11.68 2.84
N GLN A 255 -21.20 -11.30 4.00
CA GLN A 255 -21.05 -9.97 4.56
C GLN A 255 -19.59 -9.65 4.88
N MET A 256 -18.86 -10.56 5.54
CA MET A 256 -17.43 -10.39 5.82
C MET A 256 -16.58 -10.32 4.55
N ALA A 257 -16.92 -11.10 3.52
CA ALA A 257 -16.26 -11.03 2.24
C ALA A 257 -16.41 -9.64 1.60
N THR A 258 -17.58 -8.98 1.67
CA THR A 258 -17.72 -7.61 1.14
C THR A 258 -16.67 -6.66 1.73
N ARG A 259 -16.46 -6.75 3.05
CA ARG A 259 -15.47 -5.93 3.76
C ARG A 259 -14.05 -6.28 3.36
N TRP A 260 -13.73 -7.56 3.27
CA TRP A 260 -12.39 -8.02 2.89
C TRP A 260 -12.03 -7.69 1.44
N LEU A 261 -12.99 -7.83 0.52
CA LEU A 261 -12.80 -7.59 -0.90
C LEU A 261 -12.47 -6.11 -1.17
N ASP A 262 -13.00 -5.18 -0.38
CA ASP A 262 -12.60 -3.78 -0.42
C ASP A 262 -11.13 -3.60 0.01
N VAL A 263 -10.69 -4.31 1.06
CA VAL A 263 -9.30 -4.25 1.54
C VAL A 263 -8.31 -4.66 0.44
N VAL A 264 -8.63 -5.76 -0.26
CA VAL A 264 -7.75 -6.31 -1.30
C VAL A 264 -7.97 -5.70 -2.67
N ARG A 265 -8.87 -4.71 -2.78
CA ARG A 265 -9.17 -3.99 -4.03
C ARG A 265 -9.70 -4.92 -5.13
N TYR A 266 -10.57 -5.84 -4.74
CA TYR A 266 -11.19 -6.78 -5.66
C TYR A 266 -12.01 -6.05 -6.72
N ALA A 267 -11.88 -6.48 -7.97
CA ALA A 267 -12.70 -6.03 -9.08
C ALA A 267 -12.93 -7.18 -10.07
N ASP A 268 -14.11 -7.20 -10.68
CA ASP A 268 -14.45 -8.08 -11.80
C ASP A 268 -13.77 -7.67 -13.12
N SER A 269 -12.99 -6.58 -13.11
CA SER A 269 -12.30 -6.01 -14.26
C SER A 269 -10.91 -5.46 -13.89
N ALA A 270 -10.10 -5.13 -14.89
CA ALA A 270 -8.68 -4.80 -14.73
C ALA A 270 -8.41 -3.34 -14.35
N GLY A 271 -9.35 -2.41 -14.58
CA GLY A 271 -9.30 -1.04 -14.08
C GLY A 271 -8.14 -0.16 -14.59
N PHE A 272 -7.53 -0.50 -15.74
CA PHE A 272 -6.46 0.30 -16.37
C PHE A 272 -6.99 1.05 -17.61
N SER A 273 -6.13 1.47 -18.56
CA SER A 273 -6.50 2.22 -19.77
C SER A 273 -7.64 1.60 -20.58
N ASN A 274 -7.70 0.26 -20.62
CA ASN A 274 -8.86 -0.48 -21.11
C ASN A 274 -9.38 -1.38 -19.97
N ASP A 275 -10.67 -1.28 -19.66
CA ASP A 275 -11.26 -2.05 -18.57
C ASP A 275 -11.61 -3.48 -19.00
N TYR A 276 -10.60 -4.34 -19.06
CA TYR A 276 -10.78 -5.74 -19.44
C TYR A 276 -11.45 -6.55 -18.32
N PRO A 277 -12.42 -7.43 -18.62
CA PRO A 277 -13.03 -8.28 -17.61
C PRO A 277 -12.05 -9.33 -17.09
N ARG A 278 -12.20 -9.70 -15.82
CA ARG A 278 -11.50 -10.81 -15.14
C ARG A 278 -12.47 -11.99 -14.96
N PRO A 279 -12.68 -12.82 -16.01
CA PRO A 279 -13.76 -13.83 -16.01
C PRO A 279 -13.61 -14.93 -14.94
N HIS A 280 -12.45 -15.04 -14.31
CA HIS A 280 -12.14 -16.10 -13.33
C HIS A 280 -11.92 -15.56 -11.91
N ALA A 281 -12.04 -14.23 -11.69
CA ALA A 281 -11.82 -13.63 -10.38
C ALA A 281 -12.90 -14.03 -9.35
N TRP A 282 -14.08 -14.45 -9.79
CA TRP A 282 -15.17 -14.88 -8.91
C TRP A 282 -14.78 -16.06 -8.00
N ARG A 283 -13.87 -16.95 -8.43
CA ARG A 283 -13.38 -18.04 -7.58
C ARG A 283 -12.65 -17.54 -6.34
N TYR A 284 -11.89 -16.46 -6.47
CA TYR A 284 -11.23 -15.82 -5.33
C TYR A 284 -12.25 -15.20 -4.37
N ARG A 285 -13.27 -14.50 -4.88
CA ARG A 285 -14.38 -13.99 -4.06
C ARG A 285 -15.04 -15.12 -3.27
N ASP A 286 -15.38 -16.22 -3.94
CA ASP A 286 -16.08 -17.33 -3.30
C ASP A 286 -15.17 -18.07 -2.30
N TYR A 287 -13.86 -18.14 -2.54
CA TYR A 287 -12.87 -18.60 -1.57
C TYR A 287 -12.88 -17.74 -0.29
N VAL A 288 -12.93 -16.41 -0.42
CA VAL A 288 -13.00 -15.50 0.73
C VAL A 288 -14.29 -15.73 1.53
N VAL A 289 -15.44 -15.88 0.86
CA VAL A 289 -16.73 -16.19 1.49
C VAL A 289 -16.64 -17.49 2.29
N ARG A 290 -16.12 -18.56 1.67
CA ARG A 290 -15.94 -19.86 2.34
C ARG A 290 -15.00 -19.77 3.52
N ALA A 291 -13.86 -19.07 3.39
CA ALA A 291 -12.88 -18.92 4.46
C ALA A 291 -13.49 -18.28 5.71
N PHE A 292 -14.33 -17.25 5.57
CA PHE A 292 -15.03 -16.66 6.72
C PHE A 292 -16.14 -17.56 7.27
N ASN A 293 -16.92 -18.22 6.41
CA ASN A 293 -17.98 -19.12 6.87
C ASN A 293 -17.45 -20.33 7.65
N SER A 294 -16.32 -20.89 7.20
CA SER A 294 -15.63 -21.98 7.88
C SER A 294 -14.76 -21.51 9.05
N ASP A 295 -14.76 -20.20 9.34
CA ASP A 295 -13.93 -19.58 10.38
C ASP A 295 -12.45 -19.97 10.28
N LYS A 296 -11.90 -19.89 9.07
CA LYS A 296 -10.49 -20.21 8.81
C LYS A 296 -9.61 -19.29 9.67
N PRO A 297 -8.65 -19.85 10.43
CA PRO A 297 -7.66 -19.06 11.17
C PRO A 297 -7.04 -17.98 10.29
N TYR A 298 -7.07 -16.72 10.74
CA TYR A 298 -6.62 -15.60 9.92
C TYR A 298 -5.16 -15.73 9.49
N ASP A 299 -4.30 -16.27 10.35
CA ASP A 299 -2.89 -16.51 10.05
C ASP A 299 -2.74 -17.52 8.88
N GLN A 300 -3.54 -18.58 8.84
CA GLN A 300 -3.61 -19.51 7.70
C GLN A 300 -4.15 -18.81 6.46
N PHE A 301 -5.22 -18.01 6.60
CA PHE A 301 -5.79 -17.24 5.49
C PHE A 301 -4.75 -16.30 4.85
N VAL A 302 -3.95 -15.59 5.65
CA VAL A 302 -2.82 -14.76 5.20
C VAL A 302 -1.80 -15.60 4.43
N ARG A 303 -1.43 -16.77 4.96
CA ARG A 303 -0.45 -17.66 4.31
C ARG A 303 -0.90 -18.14 2.94
N GLU A 304 -2.17 -18.51 2.82
CA GLU A 304 -2.75 -18.97 1.56
C GLU A 304 -2.80 -17.83 0.51
N GLN A 305 -3.11 -16.60 0.90
CA GLN A 305 -3.18 -15.44 -0.01
C GLN A 305 -1.84 -15.14 -0.69
N ILE A 306 -0.73 -15.27 0.05
CA ILE A 306 0.61 -14.90 -0.41
C ILE A 306 1.31 -16.09 -1.07
N ALA A 307 1.15 -17.29 -0.52
CA ALA A 307 1.95 -18.45 -0.87
C ALA A 307 1.16 -19.76 -0.98
N GLY A 308 -0.16 -19.73 -1.09
CA GLY A 308 -0.99 -20.94 -1.13
C GLY A 308 -0.52 -21.96 -2.17
N ASP A 309 -0.22 -21.52 -3.40
CA ASP A 309 0.29 -22.38 -4.47
C ASP A 309 1.68 -22.97 -4.20
N GLU A 310 2.47 -22.38 -3.30
CA GLU A 310 3.74 -22.93 -2.81
C GLU A 310 3.55 -23.88 -1.62
N ILE A 311 2.54 -23.65 -0.78
CA ILE A 311 2.27 -24.45 0.44
C ILE A 311 1.57 -25.76 0.05
N LYS A 312 0.46 -25.70 -0.71
CA LYS A 312 -0.27 -26.87 -1.19
C LYS A 312 -0.60 -26.71 -2.69
N PRO A 313 0.34 -26.98 -3.61
CA PRO A 313 0.17 -26.74 -5.05
C PRO A 313 -0.94 -27.56 -5.71
N LYS A 314 -1.39 -28.65 -5.07
CA LYS A 314 -2.45 -29.54 -5.55
C LYS A 314 -3.82 -29.22 -4.94
N ASP A 315 -3.86 -28.39 -3.91
CA ASP A 315 -5.09 -28.01 -3.24
C ASP A 315 -5.76 -26.86 -4.01
N PRO A 316 -7.02 -27.03 -4.47
CA PRO A 316 -7.74 -26.02 -5.24
C PRO A 316 -7.88 -24.67 -4.53
N GLU A 317 -8.22 -24.66 -3.24
CA GLU A 317 -8.42 -23.43 -2.47
C GLU A 317 -7.11 -22.65 -2.33
N HIS A 318 -6.00 -23.36 -2.09
CA HIS A 318 -4.68 -22.73 -1.98
C HIS A 318 -4.21 -22.09 -3.30
N VAL A 319 -4.52 -22.73 -4.44
CA VAL A 319 -4.23 -22.14 -5.76
C VAL A 319 -5.12 -20.93 -6.01
N ILE A 320 -6.41 -21.00 -5.66
CA ILE A 320 -7.37 -19.89 -5.82
C ILE A 320 -6.98 -18.68 -4.94
N ALA A 321 -6.55 -18.91 -3.70
CA ALA A 321 -6.20 -17.87 -2.74
C ALA A 321 -5.14 -16.89 -3.27
N THR A 322 -4.17 -17.40 -4.04
CA THR A 322 -3.11 -16.59 -4.65
C THR A 322 -3.58 -15.61 -5.73
N GLY A 323 -4.87 -15.67 -6.11
CA GLY A 323 -5.52 -14.63 -6.90
C GLY A 323 -5.40 -13.23 -6.28
N PHE A 324 -5.21 -13.13 -4.95
CA PHE A 324 -4.86 -11.90 -4.26
C PHE A 324 -3.73 -11.12 -4.90
N LEU A 325 -2.67 -11.81 -5.32
CA LEU A 325 -1.49 -11.19 -5.95
C LEU A 325 -1.81 -10.57 -7.32
N ARG A 326 -3.03 -10.75 -7.84
CA ARG A 326 -3.49 -10.22 -9.12
C ARG A 326 -4.60 -9.17 -8.99
N MET A 327 -4.93 -8.72 -7.77
CA MET A 327 -6.04 -7.79 -7.57
C MET A 327 -5.73 -6.36 -8.03
N GLY A 328 -4.47 -5.96 -8.05
CA GLY A 328 -4.02 -4.66 -8.56
C GLY A 328 -4.33 -4.40 -10.04
N PRO A 329 -4.31 -3.14 -10.49
CA PRO A 329 -4.49 -2.81 -11.90
C PRO A 329 -3.36 -3.39 -12.75
N TRP A 330 -3.67 -3.77 -13.99
CA TRP A 330 -2.67 -4.33 -14.92
C TRP A 330 -2.85 -3.81 -16.34
N GLU A 331 -1.75 -3.44 -16.99
CA GLU A 331 -1.73 -3.00 -18.38
C GLU A 331 -1.83 -4.22 -19.31
N HIS A 332 -2.94 -4.31 -20.03
CA HIS A 332 -3.24 -5.39 -20.98
C HIS A 332 -3.14 -4.94 -22.45
N THR A 333 -2.84 -3.68 -22.72
CA THR A 333 -2.87 -3.10 -24.06
C THR A 333 -1.55 -3.26 -24.81
N ALA A 334 -0.48 -3.67 -24.12
CA ALA A 334 0.88 -3.76 -24.65
C ALA A 334 1.38 -2.43 -25.26
N MET A 335 0.82 -1.30 -24.81
CA MET A 335 1.24 0.04 -25.21
C MET A 335 2.39 0.53 -24.32
N SER A 336 2.49 -0.01 -23.10
CA SER A 336 3.58 0.27 -22.17
C SER A 336 4.78 -0.67 -22.39
N VAL A 337 5.99 -0.16 -22.17
CA VAL A 337 7.21 -0.97 -22.20
C VAL A 337 7.12 -2.08 -21.15
N LYS A 338 7.41 -3.33 -21.55
CA LYS A 338 7.28 -4.52 -20.70
C LYS A 338 7.97 -4.36 -19.33
N ALA A 339 9.16 -3.75 -19.30
CA ALA A 339 9.91 -3.51 -18.07
C ALA A 339 9.18 -2.52 -17.13
N ILE A 340 8.52 -1.49 -17.67
CA ILE A 340 7.72 -0.53 -16.90
C ILE A 340 6.50 -1.23 -16.30
N THR A 341 5.75 -1.98 -17.11
CA THR A 341 4.58 -2.74 -16.63
C THR A 341 4.97 -3.76 -15.56
N ARG A 342 6.12 -4.42 -15.72
CA ARG A 342 6.67 -5.34 -14.73
C ARG A 342 6.97 -4.64 -13.41
N GLN A 343 7.64 -3.48 -13.46
CA GLN A 343 7.94 -2.71 -12.26
C GLN A 343 6.68 -2.22 -11.56
N GLN A 344 5.68 -1.75 -12.31
CA GLN A 344 4.39 -1.33 -11.73
C GLN A 344 3.69 -2.45 -10.96
N TYR A 345 3.76 -3.68 -11.46
CA TYR A 345 3.23 -4.83 -10.73
C TYR A 345 4.01 -5.15 -9.45
N LEU A 346 5.35 -5.14 -9.50
CA LEU A 346 6.18 -5.38 -8.32
C LEU A 346 5.95 -4.30 -7.26
N ASP A 347 5.81 -3.05 -7.68
CA ASP A 347 5.45 -1.94 -6.80
C ASP A 347 4.05 -2.14 -6.17
N ASP A 348 3.07 -2.55 -6.98
CA ASP A 348 1.70 -2.74 -6.49
C ASP A 348 1.59 -3.90 -5.50
N VAL A 349 2.18 -5.06 -5.80
CA VAL A 349 2.08 -6.25 -4.93
C VAL A 349 2.76 -6.01 -3.57
N VAL A 350 3.94 -5.38 -3.56
CA VAL A 350 4.64 -5.03 -2.31
C VAL A 350 3.82 -4.05 -1.48
N ASN A 351 3.28 -3.00 -2.12
CA ASN A 351 2.44 -2.05 -1.42
C ASN A 351 1.11 -2.67 -0.94
N SER A 352 0.50 -3.55 -1.73
CA SER A 352 -0.74 -4.25 -1.37
C SER A 352 -0.55 -5.07 -0.11
N ILE A 353 0.54 -5.82 -0.02
CA ILE A 353 0.88 -6.61 1.16
C ILE A 353 1.17 -5.72 2.37
N GLY A 354 1.97 -4.66 2.18
CA GLY A 354 2.28 -3.69 3.23
C GLY A 354 1.03 -3.06 3.84
N VAL A 355 0.09 -2.61 3.00
CA VAL A 355 -1.14 -1.97 3.48
C VAL A 355 -2.15 -2.97 4.05
N THR A 356 -2.33 -4.12 3.38
CA THR A 356 -3.35 -5.11 3.76
C THR A 356 -3.03 -5.73 5.12
N PHE A 357 -1.80 -6.21 5.29
CA PHE A 357 -1.43 -7.01 6.45
C PHE A 357 -0.62 -6.25 7.49
N LEU A 358 0.12 -5.22 7.09
CA LEU A 358 1.03 -4.49 7.99
C LEU A 358 0.59 -3.04 8.25
N ALA A 359 -0.50 -2.56 7.64
CA ALA A 359 -0.94 -1.15 7.68
C ALA A 359 0.23 -0.17 7.45
N ASN A 360 1.08 -0.47 6.47
CA ASN A 360 2.22 0.36 6.09
C ASN A 360 2.21 0.65 4.59
N GLU A 361 2.19 1.93 4.24
CA GLU A 361 2.31 2.39 2.87
C GLU A 361 3.77 2.39 2.43
N LEU A 362 4.17 1.38 1.67
CA LEU A 362 5.57 1.20 1.30
C LEU A 362 6.01 2.00 0.07
N ARG A 363 5.07 2.72 -0.59
CA ARG A 363 5.35 3.46 -1.83
C ARG A 363 6.41 4.55 -1.69
N CYS A 364 6.49 5.24 -0.55
CA CYS A 364 7.54 6.25 -0.34
C CYS A 364 8.94 5.63 -0.38
N ALA A 365 9.08 4.40 0.14
CA ALA A 365 10.34 3.66 0.17
C ALA A 365 10.83 3.21 -1.22
N LYS A 366 10.04 3.44 -2.29
CA LYS A 366 10.46 3.19 -3.67
C LYS A 366 11.60 4.12 -4.11
N CYS A 367 11.51 5.40 -3.78
CA CYS A 367 12.39 6.42 -4.33
C CYS A 367 13.50 6.85 -3.36
N HIS A 368 13.21 6.82 -2.07
CA HIS A 368 14.10 7.24 -0.99
C HIS A 368 13.73 6.52 0.31
N ASP A 369 14.60 6.54 1.32
CA ASP A 369 14.28 5.89 2.58
C ASP A 369 13.07 6.54 3.23
N HIS A 370 12.21 5.76 3.88
CA HIS A 370 10.91 6.24 4.30
C HIS A 370 11.05 7.48 5.20
N LYS A 371 10.22 8.49 4.90
CA LYS A 371 10.37 9.82 5.47
C LYS A 371 10.11 9.84 6.98
N PHE A 372 9.17 9.04 7.46
CA PHE A 372 8.68 9.11 8.84
C PHE A 372 8.94 7.85 9.66
N ASP A 373 9.15 6.73 8.98
CA ASP A 373 9.20 5.40 9.56
C ASP A 373 10.57 4.80 9.27
N PRO A 374 11.08 3.93 10.15
CA PRO A 374 12.39 3.28 9.98
C PRO A 374 12.34 2.19 8.90
N ILE A 375 11.89 2.52 7.70
CA ILE A 375 11.77 1.61 6.55
C ILE A 375 12.79 2.03 5.49
N PRO A 376 13.90 1.29 5.35
CA PRO A 376 14.88 1.55 4.32
C PRO A 376 14.33 1.28 2.92
N THR A 377 14.82 2.04 1.94
CA THR A 377 14.62 1.76 0.51
C THR A 377 15.06 0.34 0.17
N LYS A 378 16.15 -0.11 0.81
CA LYS A 378 16.71 -1.45 0.63
C LYS A 378 15.68 -2.53 0.94
N ASP A 379 14.96 -2.44 2.06
CA ASP A 379 13.93 -3.41 2.45
C ASP A 379 12.77 -3.47 1.46
N TYR A 380 12.35 -2.33 0.91
CA TYR A 380 11.33 -2.29 -0.13
C TYR A 380 11.72 -3.12 -1.36
N TYR A 381 12.94 -2.95 -1.87
CA TYR A 381 13.42 -3.73 -3.02
C TYR A 381 13.72 -5.20 -2.65
N ARG A 382 14.14 -5.49 -1.41
CA ARG A 382 14.26 -6.87 -0.91
C ARG A 382 12.91 -7.59 -0.92
N MET A 383 11.83 -6.89 -0.55
CA MET A 383 10.46 -7.43 -0.68
C MET A 383 10.05 -7.62 -2.14
N GLN A 384 10.41 -6.69 -3.04
CA GLN A 384 10.16 -6.91 -4.48
C GLN A 384 10.86 -8.15 -5.01
N ALA A 385 12.09 -8.43 -4.55
CA ALA A 385 12.85 -9.62 -4.96
C ALA A 385 12.19 -10.95 -4.58
N ILE A 386 11.27 -10.95 -3.61
CA ILE A 386 10.42 -12.11 -3.28
C ILE A 386 9.42 -12.38 -4.42
N PHE A 387 8.87 -11.34 -5.03
CA PHE A 387 7.87 -11.43 -6.09
C PHE A 387 8.44 -11.38 -7.51
N ALA A 388 9.74 -11.13 -7.66
CA ALA A 388 10.45 -11.12 -8.94
C ALA A 388 10.25 -12.40 -9.80
N PRO A 389 10.08 -13.61 -9.24
CA PRO A 389 9.76 -14.80 -10.03
C PRO A 389 8.28 -14.93 -10.45
N VAL A 390 7.38 -14.17 -9.82
CA VAL A 390 5.92 -14.36 -9.93
C VAL A 390 5.38 -13.79 -11.23
N GLN A 391 4.60 -14.59 -11.94
CA GLN A 391 3.94 -14.25 -13.20
C GLN A 391 2.45 -14.55 -13.10
N PHE A 392 1.63 -13.78 -13.82
CA PHE A 392 0.19 -14.04 -13.90
C PHE A 392 -0.08 -15.36 -14.63
N ALA A 393 -1.00 -16.15 -14.10
CA ALA A 393 -1.37 -17.44 -14.67
C ALA A 393 -2.86 -17.74 -14.51
N ASP A 394 -3.52 -17.97 -15.62
CA ASP A 394 -4.83 -18.60 -15.62
C ASP A 394 -4.61 -20.11 -15.57
N ARG A 395 -4.78 -20.70 -14.38
CA ARG A 395 -4.43 -22.10 -14.13
C ARG A 395 -5.65 -23.00 -14.35
N PRO A 396 -5.58 -24.01 -15.24
CA PRO A 396 -6.64 -25.00 -15.34
C PRO A 396 -6.91 -25.62 -13.98
N LEU A 397 -8.16 -25.57 -13.54
CA LEU A 397 -8.58 -26.10 -12.24
C LEU A 397 -10.00 -26.63 -12.40
N PRO A 398 -10.21 -27.97 -12.41
CA PRO A 398 -11.52 -28.59 -12.59
C PRO A 398 -12.60 -28.00 -11.68
N TRP A 399 -13.86 -28.21 -12.05
CA TRP A 399 -14.98 -27.82 -11.20
C TRP A 399 -14.89 -28.54 -9.85
N GLN A 400 -15.06 -27.79 -8.77
CA GLN A 400 -15.14 -28.32 -7.42
C GLN A 400 -16.58 -28.75 -7.13
N GLU A 401 -16.76 -29.71 -6.22
CA GLU A 401 -18.09 -30.27 -5.91
C GLU A 401 -19.11 -29.22 -5.45
N PHE A 402 -18.63 -28.19 -4.76
CA PHE A 402 -19.45 -27.09 -4.25
C PHE A 402 -19.75 -26.00 -5.29
N GLU A 403 -19.17 -26.05 -6.50
CA GLU A 403 -19.37 -25.02 -7.52
C GLU A 403 -20.65 -25.28 -8.34
N ASN A 404 -21.46 -24.23 -8.51
CA ASN A 404 -22.67 -24.33 -9.31
C ASN A 404 -22.35 -24.37 -10.81
N THR A 405 -22.63 -25.51 -11.44
CA THR A 405 -22.42 -25.73 -12.89
C THR A 405 -23.72 -25.68 -13.70
N ALA A 406 -24.86 -25.36 -13.07
CA ALA A 406 -26.16 -25.29 -13.72
C ALA A 406 -26.16 -24.27 -14.86
N GLY A 407 -26.83 -24.60 -15.98
CA GLY A 407 -26.94 -23.72 -17.14
C GLY A 407 -25.72 -23.68 -18.07
N ILE A 408 -24.53 -24.09 -17.62
CA ILE A 408 -23.29 -24.02 -18.44
C ILE A 408 -23.43 -24.82 -19.74
N ALA A 409 -23.98 -26.03 -19.68
CA ALA A 409 -24.18 -26.87 -20.87
C ALA A 409 -25.18 -26.23 -21.86
N ALA A 410 -26.25 -25.63 -21.34
CA ALA A 410 -27.26 -24.93 -22.15
C ALA A 410 -26.64 -23.70 -22.84
N ASP A 411 -25.83 -22.93 -22.14
CA ASP A 411 -25.13 -21.76 -22.68
C ASP A 411 -24.10 -22.15 -23.76
N LYS A 412 -23.35 -23.24 -23.56
CA LYS A 412 -22.43 -23.79 -24.57
C LYS A 412 -23.19 -24.17 -25.84
N ASN A 413 -24.32 -24.87 -25.71
CA ASN A 413 -25.17 -25.24 -26.83
C ASN A 413 -25.75 -24.01 -27.54
N ARG A 414 -26.23 -23.01 -26.78
CA ARG A 414 -26.72 -21.74 -27.34
C ARG A 414 -25.65 -21.01 -28.14
N HIS A 415 -24.40 -21.02 -27.66
CA HIS A 415 -23.28 -20.36 -28.34
C HIS A 415 -22.91 -21.05 -29.64
N GLN A 416 -22.91 -22.39 -29.66
CA GLN A 416 -22.70 -23.15 -30.89
C GLN A 416 -23.82 -22.87 -31.91
N LYS A 417 -25.08 -22.81 -31.48
CA LYS A 417 -26.21 -22.43 -32.35
C LYS A 417 -26.05 -21.02 -32.92
N LEU A 418 -25.65 -20.04 -32.12
CA LEU A 418 -25.38 -18.68 -32.58
C LEU A 418 -24.20 -18.60 -33.56
N LYS A 419 -23.11 -19.33 -33.31
CA LYS A 419 -21.99 -19.43 -34.26
C LYS A 419 -22.40 -20.05 -35.59
N ALA A 420 -23.30 -21.02 -35.57
CA ALA A 420 -23.85 -21.66 -36.77
C ALA A 420 -24.96 -20.85 -37.46
N GLY A 421 -25.27 -19.62 -37.01
CA GLY A 421 -26.35 -18.79 -37.56
C GLY A 421 -27.78 -19.26 -37.22
N LYS A 422 -27.93 -20.28 -36.37
CA LYS A 422 -29.22 -20.92 -36.02
C LYS A 422 -29.86 -20.36 -34.74
N GLY A 423 -29.30 -19.29 -34.17
CA GLY A 423 -29.68 -18.75 -32.84
C GLY A 423 -30.49 -17.45 -32.84
N ILE A 424 -30.81 -16.88 -34.02
CA ILE A 424 -31.60 -15.64 -34.13
C ILE A 424 -32.64 -15.80 -35.24
N ARG A 425 -33.91 -15.56 -34.88
CA ARG A 425 -34.98 -15.34 -35.86
C ARG A 425 -34.88 -13.90 -36.40
N SER A 426 -34.64 -13.77 -37.69
CA SER A 426 -34.89 -12.57 -38.52
C SER A 426 -35.94 -12.92 -39.56
N ILE A 427 -36.57 -11.89 -40.14
CA ILE A 427 -37.39 -12.00 -41.35
C ILE A 427 -36.70 -12.84 -42.45
N LEU A 428 -35.37 -12.73 -42.59
CA LEU A 428 -34.59 -13.51 -43.55
C LEU A 428 -34.52 -15.02 -43.25
N THR A 429 -34.73 -15.40 -41.98
CA THR A 429 -34.64 -16.79 -41.51
C THR A 429 -36.01 -17.43 -41.22
N LEU A 430 -37.09 -16.63 -41.23
CA LEU A 430 -38.45 -17.12 -41.06
C LEU A 430 -38.99 -17.70 -42.39
N PRO A 431 -39.82 -18.76 -42.33
CA PRO A 431 -40.65 -19.15 -43.46
C PRO A 431 -41.43 -17.95 -43.98
N GLU A 432 -41.58 -17.84 -45.30
CA GLU A 432 -42.22 -16.67 -45.93
C GLU A 432 -43.65 -16.42 -45.44
N ALA A 433 -44.39 -17.49 -45.15
CA ALA A 433 -45.74 -17.45 -44.59
C ALA A 433 -45.80 -16.87 -43.16
N GLU A 434 -44.68 -16.85 -42.42
CA GLU A 434 -44.59 -16.37 -41.04
C GLU A 434 -43.96 -14.96 -40.95
N ARG A 435 -43.62 -14.34 -42.08
CA ARG A 435 -43.00 -13.01 -42.08
C ARG A 435 -44.03 -11.94 -41.74
N PRO A 436 -43.76 -11.06 -40.76
CA PRO A 436 -44.67 -9.97 -40.39
C PRO A 436 -44.79 -8.89 -41.48
N VAL A 437 -43.82 -8.80 -42.40
CA VAL A 437 -43.80 -7.87 -43.53
C VAL A 437 -43.27 -8.61 -44.76
N GLN A 438 -43.92 -8.42 -45.91
CA GLN A 438 -43.56 -9.08 -47.17
C GLN A 438 -42.50 -8.28 -47.96
N GLU A 439 -42.56 -6.96 -47.94
CA GLU A 439 -41.62 -6.07 -48.63
C GLU A 439 -40.67 -5.40 -47.64
N PHE A 440 -39.36 -5.58 -47.85
CA PHE A 440 -38.31 -4.98 -47.01
C PHE A 440 -36.98 -4.94 -47.78
N ASP A 441 -36.09 -4.02 -47.40
CA ASP A 441 -34.74 -3.98 -47.95
C ASP A 441 -33.89 -5.13 -47.37
N LYS A 442 -33.61 -6.13 -48.22
CA LYS A 442 -32.84 -7.32 -47.84
C LYS A 442 -31.43 -6.98 -47.38
N GLU A 443 -30.82 -5.94 -47.95
CA GLU A 443 -29.45 -5.55 -47.61
C GLU A 443 -29.38 -4.95 -46.20
N SER A 444 -30.28 -4.00 -45.89
CA SER A 444 -30.38 -3.41 -44.55
C SER A 444 -30.74 -4.44 -43.49
N GLU A 445 -31.69 -5.35 -43.77
CA GLU A 445 -32.06 -6.42 -42.82
C GLU A 445 -30.89 -7.38 -42.56
N SER A 446 -30.15 -7.75 -43.61
CA SER A 446 -28.94 -8.59 -43.48
C SER A 446 -27.86 -7.91 -42.64
N LYS A 447 -27.59 -6.62 -42.88
CA LYS A 447 -26.65 -5.81 -42.07
C LYS A 447 -27.11 -5.69 -40.61
N GLY A 448 -28.40 -5.44 -40.39
CA GLY A 448 -29.02 -5.36 -39.06
C GLY A 448 -28.88 -6.67 -38.29
N GLN A 449 -29.28 -7.78 -38.92
CA GLN A 449 -29.14 -9.12 -38.34
C GLN A 449 -27.67 -9.46 -38.06
N GLY A 450 -26.74 -9.12 -38.97
CA GLY A 450 -25.31 -9.29 -38.76
C GLY A 450 -24.79 -8.57 -37.52
N LYS A 451 -25.22 -7.31 -37.30
CA LYS A 451 -24.88 -6.53 -36.09
C LYS A 451 -25.41 -7.20 -34.81
N VAL A 452 -26.66 -7.65 -34.80
CA VAL A 452 -27.27 -8.33 -33.63
C VAL A 452 -26.58 -9.67 -33.36
N ASN A 453 -26.32 -10.47 -34.39
CA ASN A 453 -25.57 -11.73 -34.31
C ASN A 453 -24.19 -11.49 -33.68
N ASN A 454 -23.46 -10.48 -34.15
CA ASN A 454 -22.14 -10.13 -33.63
C ASN A 454 -22.19 -9.73 -32.15
N LYS A 455 -23.12 -8.85 -31.78
CA LYS A 455 -23.32 -8.43 -30.38
C LYS A 455 -23.67 -9.61 -29.47
N ARG A 456 -24.61 -10.47 -29.86
CA ARG A 456 -25.01 -11.66 -29.06
C ARG A 456 -23.87 -12.67 -28.95
N ARG A 457 -23.15 -12.93 -30.04
CA ARG A 457 -21.96 -13.81 -30.04
C ARG A 457 -20.88 -13.27 -29.10
N GLN A 458 -20.66 -11.97 -29.11
CA GLN A 458 -19.71 -11.30 -28.21
C GLN A 458 -20.14 -11.46 -26.74
N GLN A 459 -21.38 -11.10 -26.40
CA GLN A 459 -21.92 -11.22 -25.04
C GLN A 459 -21.82 -12.66 -24.50
N LEU A 460 -22.27 -13.63 -25.27
CA LEU A 460 -22.23 -15.03 -24.87
C LEU A 460 -20.80 -15.58 -24.85
N GLY A 461 -19.92 -15.07 -25.72
CA GLY A 461 -18.49 -15.36 -25.66
C GLY A 461 -17.86 -14.93 -24.32
N TYR A 462 -18.23 -13.75 -23.79
CA TYR A 462 -17.80 -13.32 -22.46
C TYR A 462 -18.38 -14.19 -21.34
N GLN A 463 -19.66 -14.56 -21.41
CA GLN A 463 -20.28 -15.46 -20.43
C GLN A 463 -19.60 -16.83 -20.41
N LEU A 464 -19.31 -17.40 -21.58
CA LEU A 464 -18.63 -18.69 -21.69
C LEU A 464 -17.19 -18.65 -21.19
N LYS A 465 -16.49 -17.50 -21.26
CA LYS A 465 -15.18 -17.38 -20.63
C LYS A 465 -15.27 -17.64 -19.13
N ARG A 466 -16.32 -17.14 -18.44
CA ARG A 466 -16.55 -17.43 -17.01
C ARG A 466 -16.82 -18.92 -16.73
N ALA A 467 -17.36 -19.63 -17.72
CA ALA A 467 -17.68 -21.05 -17.64
C ALA A 467 -16.49 -22.00 -17.95
N ASN A 468 -15.27 -21.48 -18.08
CA ASN A 468 -14.07 -22.32 -18.12
C ASN A 468 -13.57 -22.57 -16.69
N PRO A 469 -13.28 -23.84 -16.32
CA PRO A 469 -12.80 -24.23 -15.00
C PRO A 469 -11.33 -23.82 -14.85
N VAL A 470 -11.11 -22.55 -14.51
CA VAL A 470 -9.80 -21.91 -14.46
C VAL A 470 -9.70 -21.06 -13.19
N ALA A 471 -8.59 -21.13 -12.49
CA ALA A 471 -8.26 -20.27 -11.37
C ALA A 471 -7.51 -19.02 -11.84
N PHE A 472 -8.00 -17.85 -11.43
CA PHE A 472 -7.28 -16.59 -11.54
C PHE A 472 -6.16 -16.57 -10.48
N SER A 473 -4.95 -17.00 -10.87
CA SER A 473 -3.86 -17.30 -9.95
C SER A 473 -2.50 -16.85 -10.51
N VAL A 474 -1.40 -17.20 -9.85
CA VAL A 474 -0.04 -16.92 -10.29
C VAL A 474 0.76 -18.20 -10.48
N LYS A 475 1.94 -18.07 -11.10
CA LYS A 475 2.98 -19.11 -11.14
C LYS A 475 4.35 -18.48 -10.93
N SER A 476 5.28 -19.23 -10.38
CA SER A 476 6.69 -18.86 -10.35
C SER A 476 7.39 -19.36 -11.61
N GLY A 477 8.22 -18.52 -12.25
CA GLY A 477 8.98 -18.92 -13.43
C GLY A 477 9.92 -17.86 -14.03
N GLY A 478 10.08 -16.70 -13.41
CA GLY A 478 11.06 -15.68 -13.79
C GLY A 478 12.32 -15.72 -12.91
N ASN A 479 13.44 -15.20 -13.41
CA ASN A 479 14.66 -15.01 -12.60
C ASN A 479 15.19 -13.58 -12.76
N GLU A 480 14.40 -12.60 -12.31
CA GLU A 480 14.79 -11.19 -12.36
C GLU A 480 15.58 -10.84 -11.09
N GLN A 481 16.82 -10.37 -11.27
CA GLN A 481 17.60 -9.76 -10.20
C GLN A 481 17.03 -8.36 -9.93
N ILE A 482 16.68 -8.08 -8.68
CA ILE A 482 16.20 -6.76 -8.27
C ILE A 482 17.36 -5.92 -7.78
N HIS A 483 17.34 -4.66 -8.20
CA HIS A 483 18.29 -3.63 -7.78
C HIS A 483 17.51 -2.52 -7.08
N VAL A 484 18.15 -1.84 -6.14
CA VAL A 484 17.65 -0.57 -5.62
C VAL A 484 17.63 0.43 -6.76
N LEU A 485 16.45 0.93 -7.13
CA LEU A 485 16.33 1.92 -8.20
C LEU A 485 16.50 3.33 -7.65
N LYS A 486 17.52 4.06 -8.12
CA LYS A 486 17.75 5.45 -7.68
C LYS A 486 16.58 6.33 -8.11
N GLY A 487 15.97 7.02 -7.14
CA GLY A 487 14.75 7.80 -7.38
C GLY A 487 13.55 6.97 -7.87
N GLY A 488 13.60 5.63 -7.77
CA GLY A 488 12.57 4.73 -8.27
C GLY A 488 12.56 4.54 -9.80
N SER A 489 13.63 4.96 -10.51
CA SER A 489 13.73 4.85 -11.97
C SER A 489 14.36 3.53 -12.40
N ILE A 490 13.67 2.79 -13.28
CA ILE A 490 14.17 1.54 -13.88
C ILE A 490 15.44 1.73 -14.72
N GLU A 491 15.70 2.96 -15.17
CA GLU A 491 16.87 3.32 -15.99
C GLU A 491 18.10 3.60 -15.12
N SER A 492 17.94 3.65 -13.80
CA SER A 492 19.00 3.98 -12.84
C SER A 492 19.16 2.89 -11.77
N PRO A 493 19.48 1.64 -12.13
CA PRO A 493 19.72 0.58 -11.18
C PRO A 493 20.96 0.89 -10.31
N GLY A 494 20.82 0.66 -9.01
CA GLY A 494 21.86 0.79 -7.99
C GLY A 494 22.34 -0.58 -7.50
N GLU A 495 22.46 -0.74 -6.18
CA GLU A 495 22.90 -1.98 -5.55
C GLU A 495 21.91 -3.12 -5.81
N GLN A 496 22.41 -4.30 -6.19
CA GLN A 496 21.59 -5.52 -6.23
C GLN A 496 21.18 -5.94 -4.82
N VAL A 497 19.93 -6.38 -4.64
CA VAL A 497 19.43 -6.86 -3.34
C VAL A 497 19.07 -8.34 -3.38
N ASN A 498 19.31 -9.01 -2.26
CA ASN A 498 18.81 -10.36 -2.02
C ASN A 498 17.36 -10.31 -1.48
N PRO A 499 16.52 -11.32 -1.75
CA PRO A 499 15.18 -11.42 -1.20
C PRO A 499 15.12 -11.27 0.32
N GLY A 500 14.15 -10.50 0.81
CA GLY A 500 13.95 -10.28 2.23
C GLY A 500 12.70 -9.47 2.56
N PHE A 501 12.29 -9.48 3.83
CA PHE A 501 11.19 -8.68 4.34
C PHE A 501 11.69 -7.47 5.14
N LEU A 502 10.76 -6.69 5.71
CA LEU A 502 11.11 -5.47 6.44
C LEU A 502 11.94 -5.77 7.70
N SER A 503 12.95 -4.95 7.97
CA SER A 503 13.88 -5.10 9.10
C SER A 503 13.54 -4.27 10.33
N LEU A 504 12.42 -3.54 10.31
CA LEU A 504 12.09 -2.54 11.34
C LEU A 504 11.45 -3.08 12.63
N PHE A 505 11.04 -4.36 12.65
CA PHE A 505 10.43 -4.96 13.83
C PHE A 505 11.51 -5.46 14.78
N SER A 506 11.31 -5.30 16.08
CA SER A 506 12.24 -5.81 17.09
C SER A 506 12.55 -7.30 16.86
N GLY A 507 13.79 -7.64 16.51
CA GLY A 507 14.24 -9.00 16.22
C GLY A 507 14.24 -9.38 14.73
N SER A 508 13.57 -8.61 13.87
CA SER A 508 13.53 -8.86 12.42
C SER A 508 14.81 -8.43 11.70
N GLU A 509 15.63 -7.56 12.30
CA GLU A 509 16.88 -7.08 11.72
C GLU A 509 17.88 -8.21 11.44
N LYS A 510 17.86 -9.28 12.27
CA LYS A 510 18.73 -10.46 12.12
C LYS A 510 18.12 -11.55 11.22
N GLY A 511 16.81 -11.52 10.99
CA GLY A 511 16.05 -12.56 10.28
C GLY A 511 15.44 -12.10 8.96
N SER A 512 15.65 -10.85 8.54
CA SER A 512 14.99 -10.24 7.38
C SER A 512 15.35 -10.84 6.02
N ALA A 513 16.32 -11.74 5.95
CA ALA A 513 16.66 -12.45 4.72
C ALA A 513 15.77 -13.68 4.54
N VAL A 514 15.33 -13.93 3.30
CA VAL A 514 14.66 -15.18 2.95
C VAL A 514 15.54 -16.02 2.04
N THR A 515 15.11 -17.25 1.74
CA THR A 515 15.83 -18.15 0.83
C THR A 515 16.21 -17.46 -0.50
N GLY A 516 17.44 -17.71 -0.95
CA GLY A 516 17.90 -17.28 -2.27
C GLY A 516 17.28 -18.09 -3.42
N GLU A 517 16.73 -19.26 -3.14
CA GLU A 517 16.00 -20.07 -4.12
C GLU A 517 14.71 -19.37 -4.56
N GLN A 518 14.23 -19.62 -5.78
CA GLN A 518 13.00 -18.99 -6.27
C GLN A 518 11.75 -19.51 -5.53
N GLN A 519 11.75 -20.79 -5.18
CA GLN A 519 10.65 -21.42 -4.45
C GLN A 519 10.83 -21.15 -2.95
N GLY A 520 9.73 -20.86 -2.24
CA GLY A 520 9.74 -20.70 -0.79
C GLY A 520 9.97 -19.25 -0.30
N ARG A 521 10.36 -18.31 -1.17
CA ARG A 521 10.48 -16.88 -0.80
C ARG A 521 9.16 -16.34 -0.27
N ARG A 522 8.07 -16.60 -1.00
CA ARG A 522 6.73 -16.16 -0.62
C ARG A 522 6.25 -16.87 0.63
N ARG A 523 6.55 -18.17 0.76
CA ARG A 523 6.23 -18.93 1.97
C ARG A 523 6.85 -18.32 3.22
N GLN A 524 8.16 -18.02 3.20
CA GLN A 524 8.85 -17.41 4.35
C GLN A 524 8.33 -16.00 4.68
N LEU A 525 8.02 -15.18 3.66
CA LEU A 525 7.35 -13.89 3.88
C LEU A 525 5.98 -14.09 4.54
N ALA A 526 5.20 -15.04 4.04
CA ALA A 526 3.86 -15.32 4.53
C ALA A 526 3.88 -15.83 5.98
N GLU A 527 4.84 -16.70 6.32
CA GLU A 527 5.09 -17.16 7.68
C GLU A 527 5.48 -16.00 8.62
N TRP A 528 6.33 -15.08 8.16
CA TRP A 528 6.72 -13.91 8.94
C TRP A 528 5.58 -12.91 9.14
N ILE A 529 4.73 -12.68 8.13
CA ILE A 529 3.53 -11.84 8.29
C ILE A 529 2.56 -12.50 9.27
N ALA A 530 2.31 -13.79 9.10
CA ALA A 530 1.37 -14.56 9.92
C ALA A 530 1.99 -15.09 11.24
N SER A 531 3.08 -14.50 11.71
CA SER A 531 3.72 -14.87 12.97
C SER A 531 3.12 -14.07 14.13
N GLU A 532 2.94 -14.69 15.29
CA GLU A 532 2.54 -14.01 16.52
C GLU A 532 3.59 -12.98 17.00
N ASN A 533 4.85 -13.16 16.58
CA ASN A 533 5.91 -12.20 16.85
C ASN A 533 5.85 -10.97 15.93
N ASN A 534 4.99 -11.00 14.90
CA ASN A 534 4.77 -9.83 14.04
C ASN A 534 3.86 -8.83 14.78
N PRO A 535 4.34 -7.62 15.09
CA PRO A 535 3.59 -6.69 15.92
C PRO A 535 2.38 -6.05 15.23
N LEU A 536 2.23 -6.24 13.92
CA LEU A 536 1.24 -5.53 13.11
C LEU A 536 0.05 -6.40 12.73
N THR A 537 0.27 -7.62 12.25
CA THR A 537 -0.77 -8.43 11.58
C THR A 537 -2.05 -8.57 12.42
N ALA A 538 -1.91 -8.95 13.69
CA ALA A 538 -3.04 -9.07 14.61
C ALA A 538 -3.67 -7.69 14.91
N ARG A 539 -2.87 -6.67 15.24
CA ARG A 539 -3.37 -5.30 15.52
C ARG A 539 -4.13 -4.72 14.33
N VAL A 540 -3.63 -4.92 13.11
CA VAL A 540 -4.24 -4.41 11.89
C VAL A 540 -5.61 -5.03 11.68
N ILE A 541 -5.73 -6.36 11.77
CA ILE A 541 -7.00 -7.02 11.50
C ILE A 541 -8.03 -6.78 12.60
N VAL A 542 -7.64 -6.80 13.89
CA VAL A 542 -8.61 -6.51 14.97
C VAL A 542 -9.06 -5.05 14.93
N ASN A 543 -8.20 -4.12 14.52
CA ASN A 543 -8.59 -2.72 14.30
C ASN A 543 -9.60 -2.57 13.15
N ARG A 544 -9.47 -3.39 12.09
CA ARG A 544 -10.46 -3.46 11.00
C ARG A 544 -11.76 -4.10 11.45
N ILE A 545 -11.72 -5.22 12.18
CA ILE A 545 -12.92 -5.87 12.75
C ILE A 545 -13.68 -4.86 13.62
N TRP A 546 -12.97 -4.19 14.53
CA TRP A 546 -13.54 -3.12 15.35
C TRP A 546 -14.19 -2.02 14.50
N GLN A 547 -13.50 -1.53 13.46
CA GLN A 547 -14.07 -0.53 12.55
C GLN A 547 -15.33 -1.04 11.84
N TRP A 548 -15.36 -2.31 11.41
CA TRP A 548 -16.50 -2.88 10.70
C TRP A 548 -17.74 -3.00 11.60
N ARG A 549 -17.55 -3.28 12.90
CA ARG A 549 -18.64 -3.35 13.90
C ARG A 549 -19.11 -2.00 14.38
N PHE A 550 -18.19 -1.08 14.65
CA PHE A 550 -18.49 0.17 15.36
C PHE A 550 -18.37 1.43 14.48
N GLY A 551 -18.02 1.29 13.21
CA GLY A 551 -17.91 2.39 12.24
C GLY A 551 -16.64 3.24 12.35
N GLN A 552 -15.93 3.17 13.48
CA GLN A 552 -14.68 3.89 13.71
C GLN A 552 -13.62 2.96 14.29
N ALA A 553 -12.41 3.00 13.73
CA ALA A 553 -11.26 2.22 14.18
C ALA A 553 -10.66 2.75 15.49
N LEU A 554 -10.02 1.89 16.29
CA LEU A 554 -9.25 2.28 17.48
C LEU A 554 -8.04 3.12 17.09
N ALA A 555 -7.27 2.66 16.10
CA ALA A 555 -6.23 3.43 15.42
C ALA A 555 -6.79 4.03 14.12
N GLY A 556 -6.70 5.35 13.99
CA GLY A 556 -7.60 6.11 13.12
C GLY A 556 -7.55 5.82 11.61
N ASN A 557 -6.45 5.31 11.07
CA ASN A 557 -6.38 4.84 9.68
C ASN A 557 -5.96 3.37 9.66
N THR A 558 -6.84 2.48 9.18
CA THR A 558 -6.59 1.03 9.11
C THR A 558 -5.48 0.63 8.13
N ASN A 559 -5.03 1.56 7.28
CA ASN A 559 -4.00 1.34 6.27
C ASN A 559 -2.67 2.00 6.63
N ASN A 560 -2.59 2.78 7.72
CA ASN A 560 -1.38 3.48 8.13
C ASN A 560 -1.23 3.53 9.66
N PHE A 561 -0.39 2.64 10.19
CA PHE A 561 0.02 2.59 11.59
C PHE A 561 1.38 3.26 11.85
N GLY A 562 2.05 3.73 10.79
CA GLY A 562 3.34 4.41 10.89
C GLY A 562 3.27 5.77 11.55
N GLY A 563 4.39 6.49 11.59
CA GLY A 563 4.57 7.73 12.35
C GLY A 563 3.69 8.90 11.91
N THR A 564 3.03 8.80 10.75
CA THR A 564 2.04 9.76 10.25
C THR A 564 0.58 9.34 10.52
N GLY A 565 0.37 8.08 10.89
CA GLY A 565 -0.93 7.55 11.28
C GLY A 565 -1.41 8.12 12.62
N LYS A 566 -2.73 8.14 12.82
CA LYS A 566 -3.31 8.49 14.12
C LYS A 566 -3.07 7.35 15.10
N LYS A 567 -2.53 7.69 16.28
CA LYS A 567 -2.33 6.74 17.39
C LYS A 567 -3.67 6.13 17.84
N PRO A 568 -3.65 4.91 18.39
CA PRO A 568 -4.85 4.30 18.95
C PRO A 568 -5.41 5.12 20.11
N THR A 569 -6.73 5.30 20.13
CA THR A 569 -7.45 5.94 21.24
C THR A 569 -7.36 5.11 22.52
N HIS A 570 -7.30 3.78 22.39
CA HIS A 570 -7.16 2.80 23.46
C HIS A 570 -6.05 1.78 23.10
N PRO A 571 -4.76 2.11 23.27
CA PRO A 571 -3.63 1.24 22.91
C PRO A 571 -3.65 -0.10 23.66
N GLU A 572 -3.98 -0.08 24.96
CA GLU A 572 -4.04 -1.32 25.76
C GLU A 572 -5.19 -2.23 25.30
N LEU A 573 -6.35 -1.67 24.97
CA LEU A 573 -7.45 -2.44 24.39
C LEU A 573 -7.05 -3.06 23.05
N LEU A 574 -6.36 -2.31 22.18
CA LEU A 574 -5.89 -2.82 20.90
C LEU A 574 -4.91 -3.99 21.06
N ASP A 575 -3.95 -3.88 21.97
CA ASP A 575 -2.97 -4.95 22.26
C ASP A 575 -3.62 -6.16 22.94
N TRP A 576 -4.61 -5.92 23.81
CA TRP A 576 -5.38 -6.98 24.44
C TRP A 576 -6.22 -7.75 23.43
N LEU A 577 -6.92 -7.05 22.54
CA LEU A 577 -7.70 -7.66 21.45
C LEU A 577 -6.78 -8.43 20.50
N ALA A 578 -5.65 -7.85 20.10
CA ALA A 578 -4.68 -8.50 19.23
C ALA A 578 -4.12 -9.79 19.87
N SER A 579 -3.75 -9.75 21.15
CA SER A 579 -3.27 -10.95 21.86
C SER A 579 -4.37 -12.01 22.00
N THR A 580 -5.58 -11.60 22.40
CA THR A 580 -6.73 -12.50 22.57
C THR A 580 -7.15 -13.13 21.24
N PHE A 581 -7.04 -12.40 20.13
CA PHE A 581 -7.27 -12.93 18.80
C PHE A 581 -6.33 -14.08 18.46
N MET A 582 -5.03 -13.91 18.74
CA MET A 582 -4.03 -14.95 18.47
C MET A 582 -4.23 -16.16 19.39
N GLU A 583 -4.55 -15.94 20.67
CA GLU A 583 -4.84 -17.01 21.64
C GLU A 583 -6.10 -17.83 21.28
N ASN A 584 -7.09 -17.20 20.64
CA ASN A 584 -8.31 -17.84 20.17
C ASN A 584 -8.18 -18.31 18.72
N ASP A 585 -7.02 -18.88 18.36
CA ASP A 585 -6.73 -19.48 17.05
C ASP A 585 -7.02 -18.55 15.86
N TRP A 586 -6.87 -17.23 16.04
CA TRP A 586 -7.10 -16.24 15.00
C TRP A 586 -8.53 -16.29 14.40
N SER A 587 -9.51 -16.73 15.20
CA SER A 587 -10.91 -16.88 14.82
C SER A 587 -11.64 -15.54 14.74
N PHE A 588 -12.27 -15.26 13.59
CA PHE A 588 -13.12 -14.08 13.43
C PHE A 588 -14.40 -14.23 14.22
N LYS A 589 -15.01 -15.42 14.23
CA LYS A 589 -16.27 -15.65 14.93
C LYS A 589 -16.09 -15.50 16.45
N GLU A 590 -14.99 -15.99 17.02
CA GLU A 590 -14.69 -15.78 18.45
C GLU A 590 -14.44 -14.30 18.77
N MET A 591 -13.75 -13.58 17.89
CA MET A 591 -13.59 -12.13 18.06
C MET A 591 -14.93 -11.39 18.01
N ASP A 592 -15.82 -11.75 17.09
CA ASP A 592 -17.15 -11.16 17.00
C ASP A 592 -18.02 -11.51 18.20
N ARG A 593 -17.98 -12.75 18.69
CA ARG A 593 -18.63 -13.13 19.97
C ARG A 593 -18.14 -12.26 21.10
N LEU A 594 -16.83 -12.10 21.23
CA LEU A 594 -16.22 -11.28 22.28
C LEU A 594 -16.67 -9.83 22.18
N LEU A 595 -16.64 -9.22 21.00
CA LEU A 595 -17.03 -7.81 20.84
C LEU A 595 -18.53 -7.58 21.04
N LEU A 596 -19.37 -8.48 20.52
CA LEU A 596 -20.83 -8.31 20.56
C LEU A 596 -21.46 -8.71 21.89
N ARG A 597 -20.74 -9.43 22.75
CA ARG A 597 -21.16 -9.73 24.14
C ARG A 597 -20.69 -8.69 25.16
N SER A 598 -20.04 -7.62 24.69
CA SER A 598 -19.74 -6.43 25.49
C SER A 598 -21.01 -5.63 25.77
N ALA A 599 -21.12 -5.02 26.95
CA ALA A 599 -22.29 -4.21 27.32
C ALA A 599 -22.17 -2.73 26.94
N ALA A 600 -20.94 -2.20 26.80
CA ALA A 600 -20.66 -0.78 26.57
C ALA A 600 -20.78 -0.30 25.12
#